data_AF-K6FCY9-F1
#
_entry.id   AF-K6FCY9-F1
#
_cell.length_a   1.000
_cell.length_b   1.000
_cell.length_c   1.000
_cell.angle_alpha   90.00
_cell.angle_beta   90.00
_cell.angle_gamma   90.00
#
_symmetry.space_group_name_H-M   'P 1'
#
loop_
_entity.id
_entity.type
_entity.pdbx_description
1 polymer ?
#
loop_
_entity_poly.entity_id
_entity_poly.type
_entity_poly.pdbx_seq_one_letter_code
_entity_poly.pdbx_strand_id
1 'polypeptide(L)'
;MLFEQYGFHEIANFTIIAGDPDPMIVIYRFFSLWGFAQLIFCLVCWVVIFRYRALIPLMYLLWLFEWSFRTFGYPLIREDIAVQGIYTVGATPGAVGAPYITFLLIILFSLSLIQKK
;
A
#
# COMPACT_ATOMS: atom_id res chain seq x y z
N MET A 1 1.07 -17.87 -12.14
CA MET A 1 0.44 -17.26 -10.96
C MET A 1 1.57 -16.92 -10.00
N LEU A 2 1.97 -15.65 -9.95
CA LEU A 2 3.10 -15.18 -9.13
C LEU A 2 2.51 -14.36 -7.97
N PHE A 3 2.47 -14.94 -6.78
CA PHE A 3 2.22 -14.27 -5.49
C PHE A 3 0.80 -13.77 -5.21
N GLU A 4 -0.22 -14.17 -5.98
CA GLU A 4 -1.60 -13.73 -5.77
C GLU A 4 -2.17 -14.12 -4.40
N GLN A 5 -1.84 -15.32 -3.92
CA GLN A 5 -2.21 -15.78 -2.58
C GLN A 5 -1.42 -15.06 -1.48
N TYR A 6 -0.15 -14.75 -1.74
CA TYR A 6 0.73 -14.08 -0.78
C TYR A 6 0.23 -12.67 -0.46
N GLY A 7 -0.20 -11.92 -1.48
CA GLY A 7 -0.78 -10.59 -1.27
C GLY A 7 -2.04 -10.62 -0.41
N PHE A 8 -2.90 -11.61 -0.62
CA PHE A 8 -4.17 -11.70 0.10
C PHE A 8 -4.00 -12.21 1.53
N HIS A 9 -3.27 -13.32 1.72
CA HIS A 9 -3.13 -13.97 3.02
C HIS A 9 -2.02 -13.37 3.87
N GLU A 10 -0.82 -13.17 3.32
CA GLU A 10 0.36 -12.79 4.11
C GLU A 10 0.48 -11.27 4.30
N ILE A 11 0.12 -10.48 3.27
CA ILE A 11 0.21 -9.01 3.35
C ILE A 11 -1.07 -8.42 3.93
N ALA A 12 -2.22 -8.88 3.45
CA ALA A 12 -3.51 -8.33 3.85
C ALA A 12 -4.22 -9.13 4.96
N ASN A 13 -3.60 -10.20 5.48
CA ASN A 13 -4.09 -10.99 6.62
C ASN A 13 -5.50 -11.54 6.44
N PHE A 14 -5.99 -11.76 5.21
CA PHE A 14 -7.33 -12.31 4.99
C PHE A 14 -7.36 -13.83 5.13
N THR A 15 -8.47 -14.35 5.66
CA THR A 15 -8.79 -15.78 5.65
C THR A 15 -9.38 -16.21 4.30
N ILE A 16 -9.44 -17.52 4.07
CA ILE A 16 -10.12 -18.07 2.88
C ILE A 16 -11.63 -17.83 3.03
N ILE A 17 -12.22 -17.25 1.99
CA ILE A 17 -13.66 -17.01 1.86
C ILE A 17 -14.24 -18.16 1.02
N ALA A 18 -15.11 -18.97 1.63
CA ALA A 18 -15.80 -20.04 0.94
C ALA A 18 -17.07 -19.54 0.24
N GLY A 19 -17.36 -20.07 -0.95
CA GLY A 19 -18.57 -19.78 -1.71
C GLY A 19 -18.70 -20.71 -2.91
N ASP A 20 -19.90 -20.77 -3.48
CA ASP A 20 -20.18 -21.49 -4.73
C ASP A 20 -20.85 -20.53 -5.74
N PRO A 21 -20.21 -20.22 -6.88
CA PRO A 21 -18.87 -20.65 -7.30
C PRO A 21 -17.74 -20.08 -6.41
N ASP A 22 -16.56 -20.71 -6.43
CA ASP A 22 -15.39 -20.32 -5.62
C ASP A 22 -15.00 -18.85 -5.86
N PRO A 23 -15.19 -17.95 -4.88
CA PRO A 23 -14.92 -16.52 -5.05
C PRO A 23 -13.41 -16.22 -5.10
N MET A 24 -12.58 -17.14 -4.61
CA MET A 24 -11.17 -16.88 -4.38
C MET A 24 -10.39 -16.67 -5.69
N ILE A 25 -10.83 -17.32 -6.77
CA ILE A 25 -10.25 -17.19 -8.12
C ILE A 25 -10.27 -15.74 -8.59
N VAL A 26 -11.36 -15.01 -8.33
CA VAL A 26 -11.49 -13.61 -8.76
C VAL A 26 -10.71 -12.69 -7.82
N ILE A 27 -10.76 -12.96 -6.51
CA ILE A 27 -10.06 -12.17 -5.49
C ILE A 27 -8.55 -12.22 -5.72
N TYR A 28 -7.97 -13.40 -5.93
CA TYR A 28 -6.55 -13.56 -6.22
C TYR A 28 -6.12 -12.79 -7.48
N ARG A 29 -6.95 -12.74 -8.53
CA ARG A 29 -6.64 -11.92 -9.72
C ARG A 29 -6.57 -10.43 -9.39
N PHE A 30 -7.49 -9.92 -8.57
CA PHE A 30 -7.43 -8.52 -8.13
C PHE A 30 -6.17 -8.23 -7.30
N PHE A 31 -5.80 -9.14 -6.39
CA PHE A 31 -4.57 -8.99 -5.60
C PHE A 31 -3.30 -9.08 -6.46
N SER A 32 -3.30 -9.93 -7.49
CA SER A 32 -2.21 -9.98 -8.47
C SER A 32 -2.09 -8.66 -9.23
N LEU A 33 -3.19 -8.04 -9.65
CA LEU A 33 -3.18 -6.75 -10.34
C LEU A 33 -2.72 -5.62 -9.40
N TRP A 34 -3.17 -5.64 -8.15
CA TRP A 34 -2.75 -4.68 -7.13
C TRP A 34 -1.24 -4.76 -6.87
N GLY A 35 -0.69 -5.96 -6.66
CA GLY A 35 0.75 -6.16 -6.47
C GLY A 35 1.55 -5.79 -7.72
N PHE A 36 1.05 -6.10 -8.91
CA PHE A 36 1.70 -5.71 -10.17
C PHE A 36 1.78 -4.19 -10.33
N ALA A 37 0.72 -3.45 -9.97
CA ALA A 37 0.74 -1.99 -9.98
C ALA A 37 1.81 -1.41 -9.04
N GLN A 38 2.01 -2.02 -7.86
CA GLN A 38 3.07 -1.62 -6.93
C GLN A 38 4.47 -1.88 -7.49
N LEU A 39 4.68 -3.00 -8.18
CA LEU A 39 5.96 -3.30 -8.84
C LEU A 39 6.27 -2.27 -9.94
N ILE A 40 5.27 -1.92 -10.77
CA ILE A 40 5.43 -0.87 -11.78
C ILE A 40 5.81 0.46 -11.11
N PHE A 41 5.10 0.86 -10.05
CA PHE A 41 5.39 2.11 -9.36
C PHE A 41 6.79 2.11 -8.72
N CYS A 42 7.21 1.00 -8.14
CA CYS A 42 8.55 0.82 -7.61
C CYS A 42 9.63 0.98 -8.70
N LEU A 43 9.41 0.39 -9.88
CA LEU A 43 10.31 0.57 -11.03
C LEU A 43 10.39 2.03 -11.46
N VAL A 44 9.26 2.75 -11.47
CA VAL A 44 9.25 4.20 -11.76
C VAL A 44 10.06 4.97 -10.70
N CYS A 45 9.90 4.66 -9.42
CA CYS A 45 10.70 5.28 -8.35
C CYS A 45 12.20 5.03 -8.55
N TRP A 46 12.61 3.81 -8.91
CA TRP A 46 14.00 3.49 -9.22
C TRP A 46 14.53 4.32 -10.38
N VAL A 47 13.78 4.43 -11.48
CA VAL A 47 14.15 5.27 -12.63
C VAL A 47 14.30 6.74 -12.22
N VAL A 48 13.42 7.25 -11.37
CA VAL A 48 13.52 8.62 -10.85
C VAL A 48 14.80 8.82 -10.01
N ILE A 49 15.11 7.90 -9.11
CA ILE A 49 16.31 7.96 -8.26
C ILE A 49 17.60 7.96 -9.11
N PHE A 50 17.66 7.14 -10.16
CA PHE A 50 18.85 7.03 -10.99
C PHE A 50 18.97 8.14 -12.03
N ARG A 51 17.89 8.53 -12.70
CA ARG A 51 17.94 9.36 -13.91
C ARG A 51 17.27 10.73 -13.78
N TYR A 52 16.25 10.86 -12.93
CA TYR A 52 15.40 12.06 -12.84
C TYR A 52 15.30 12.59 -11.42
N ARG A 53 16.44 12.77 -10.75
CA ARG A 53 16.50 13.17 -9.32
C ARG A 53 15.73 14.45 -8.98
N ALA A 54 15.52 15.34 -9.94
CA ALA A 54 14.67 16.52 -9.77
C ALA A 54 13.19 16.19 -9.46
N LEU A 55 12.72 14.99 -9.80
CA LEU A 55 11.35 14.51 -9.50
C LEU A 55 11.22 13.84 -8.14
N ILE A 56 12.31 13.71 -7.35
CA ILE A 56 12.27 13.10 -6.01
C ILE A 56 11.21 13.77 -5.09
N PRO A 57 11.10 15.11 -5.02
CA PRO A 57 10.06 15.75 -4.21
C PRO A 57 8.65 15.35 -4.63
N LEU A 58 8.41 15.22 -5.95
CA LEU A 58 7.13 14.77 -6.47
C LEU A 58 6.84 13.31 -6.07
N MET A 59 7.86 12.44 -6.08
CA MET A 59 7.68 11.04 -5.63
C MET A 59 7.30 10.99 -4.15
N TYR A 60 7.95 11.79 -3.30
CA TYR A 60 7.57 11.88 -1.88
C TYR A 60 6.16 12.44 -1.69
N LEU A 61 5.74 13.42 -2.49
CA LEU A 61 4.37 13.94 -2.45
C LEU A 61 3.34 12.84 -2.77
N LEU A 62 3.57 12.05 -3.81
CA LEU A 62 2.68 10.94 -4.20
C LEU A 62 2.59 9.87 -3.11
N TRP A 63 3.73 9.46 -2.54
CA TRP A 63 3.77 8.53 -1.42
C TRP A 63 3.08 9.10 -0.19
N LEU A 64 3.32 10.37 0.13
CA LEU A 64 2.70 11.03 1.28
C LEU A 64 1.18 11.08 1.12
N PHE A 65 0.68 11.37 -0.08
CA PHE A 65 -0.76 11.34 -0.36
C PHE A 65 -1.36 9.94 -0.14
N GLU A 66 -0.72 8.90 -0.68
CA GLU A 66 -1.17 7.51 -0.55
C GLU A 66 -1.20 7.05 0.91
N TRP A 67 -0.10 7.24 1.64
CA TRP A 67 0.01 6.82 3.04
C TRP A 67 -0.83 7.69 3.99
N SER A 68 -1.00 8.98 3.71
CA SER A 68 -1.92 9.82 4.49
C SER A 68 -3.37 9.38 4.30
N PHE A 69 -3.75 8.99 3.07
CA PHE A 69 -5.08 8.43 2.83
C PHE A 69 -5.26 7.09 3.55
N ARG A 70 -4.18 6.30 3.71
CA ARG A 70 -4.20 5.10 4.56
C ARG A 70 -4.38 5.40 6.04
N THR A 71 -3.67 6.40 6.56
CA THR A 71 -3.72 6.77 7.98
C THR A 71 -5.03 7.46 8.36
N PHE A 72 -5.55 8.36 7.53
CA PHE A 72 -6.67 9.23 7.88
C PHE A 72 -7.92 9.00 7.03
N GLY A 73 -7.75 8.72 5.73
CA GLY A 73 -8.86 8.58 4.78
C GLY A 73 -9.65 7.28 4.99
N TYR A 74 -8.97 6.13 5.02
CA TYR A 74 -9.65 4.83 5.16
C TYR A 74 -10.48 4.72 6.45
N PRO A 75 -9.98 5.10 7.64
CA PRO A 75 -10.78 5.07 8.85
C PRO A 75 -12.02 5.99 8.81
N LEU A 76 -12.02 7.02 7.95
CA LEU A 76 -13.12 7.97 7.83
C LEU A 76 -14.19 7.52 6.82
N ILE A 77 -13.79 6.76 5.79
CA ILE A 77 -14.64 6.43 4.63
C ILE A 77 -15.19 5.00 4.70
N ARG A 78 -14.51 4.10 5.40
CA ARG A 78 -14.93 2.71 5.55
C ARG A 78 -15.07 2.37 7.03
N GLU A 79 -16.16 1.73 7.38
CA GLU A 79 -16.18 0.88 8.57
C GLU A 79 -15.07 -0.15 8.41
N ASP A 80 -14.35 -0.44 9.50
CA ASP A 80 -13.26 -1.39 9.49
C ASP A 80 -13.77 -2.72 8.90
N ILE A 81 -13.40 -3.02 7.64
CA ILE A 81 -13.75 -4.31 6.99
C ILE A 81 -13.12 -5.46 7.79
N ALA A 82 -12.09 -5.14 8.59
CA ALA A 82 -11.75 -5.85 9.81
C ALA A 82 -12.86 -5.69 10.87
N VAL A 83 -14.09 -6.12 10.54
CA VAL A 83 -15.05 -6.48 11.56
C VAL A 83 -14.42 -7.69 12.26
N GLN A 84 -13.68 -7.38 13.32
CA GLN A 84 -13.19 -8.25 14.39
C GLN A 84 -13.22 -9.75 14.05
N GLY A 85 -12.18 -10.24 13.36
CA GLY A 85 -11.87 -11.67 13.28
C GLY A 85 -12.74 -12.53 12.35
N ILE A 86 -13.66 -11.96 11.57
CA ILE A 86 -14.49 -12.75 10.63
C ILE A 86 -13.74 -13.07 9.34
N TYR A 87 -13.09 -12.06 8.76
CA TYR A 87 -12.42 -12.16 7.46
C TYR A 87 -10.90 -12.02 7.54
N THR A 88 -10.35 -11.62 8.69
CA THR A 88 -8.92 -11.39 8.87
C THR A 88 -8.36 -12.12 10.09
N VAL A 89 -7.13 -12.61 9.97
CA VAL A 89 -6.39 -13.28 11.05
C VAL A 89 -5.75 -12.27 12.01
N GLY A 90 -5.55 -11.03 11.56
CA GLY A 90 -4.96 -9.98 12.37
C GLY A 90 -4.99 -8.62 11.68
N ALA A 91 -4.49 -7.60 12.39
CA ALA A 91 -4.33 -6.27 11.82
C ALA A 91 -3.34 -6.31 10.65
N THR A 92 -3.65 -5.60 9.57
CA THR A 92 -2.74 -5.57 8.42
C THR A 92 -1.50 -4.74 8.75
N PRO A 93 -0.28 -5.20 8.41
CA PRO A 93 0.94 -4.43 8.66
C PRO A 93 0.89 -3.04 8.02
N GLY A 94 0.22 -2.92 6.86
CA GLY A 94 0.02 -1.64 6.17
C GLY A 94 -0.88 -0.66 6.93
N ALA A 95 -1.82 -1.12 7.75
CA ALA A 95 -2.62 -0.25 8.61
C ALA A 95 -1.86 0.14 9.88
N VAL A 96 -1.24 -0.83 10.55
CA VAL A 96 -0.46 -0.63 11.79
C VAL A 96 0.76 0.27 11.52
N GLY A 97 1.44 0.06 10.39
CA GLY A 97 2.63 0.80 9.98
C GLY A 97 2.35 2.18 9.40
N ALA A 98 1.12 2.45 8.93
CA ALA A 98 0.81 3.67 8.19
C ALA A 98 1.16 4.97 8.93
N PRO A 99 0.82 5.15 10.22
CA PRO A 99 1.15 6.39 10.93
C PRO A 99 2.66 6.68 10.95
N TYR A 100 3.48 5.64 11.16
CA TYR A 100 4.93 5.76 11.22
C TYR A 100 5.53 6.11 9.86
N ILE A 101 5.06 5.46 8.78
CA ILE A 101 5.52 5.74 7.42
C ILE A 101 5.09 7.13 6.96
N THR A 102 3.84 7.54 7.23
CA THR A 102 3.35 8.89 6.94
C THR A 102 4.23 9.93 7.62
N PHE A 103 4.53 9.77 8.91
CA PHE A 103 5.41 10.69 9.64
C PHE A 103 6.83 10.75 9.03
N LEU A 104 7.42 9.60 8.70
CA LEU A 104 8.72 9.54 8.03
C LEU A 104 8.69 10.26 6.67
N LEU A 105 7.64 10.07 5.89
CA LEU A 105 7.48 10.70 4.58
C LEU A 105 7.33 12.23 4.70
N ILE A 106 6.68 12.75 5.74
CA ILE A 106 6.63 14.19 6.00
C ILE A 106 8.04 14.75 6.19
N ILE A 107 8.86 14.07 6.99
CA ILE A 107 10.26 14.47 7.23
C ILE A 107 11.04 14.43 5.91
N LEU A 108 10.99 13.31 5.18
CA LEU A 108 11.75 13.14 3.93
C LEU A 108 11.30 14.12 2.84
N PHE A 109 10.00 14.36 2.71
CA PHE A 109 9.45 15.36 1.80
C PHE A 109 9.98 16.76 2.16
N SER A 110 9.92 17.13 3.44
CA SER A 110 10.41 18.43 3.91
C SER A 110 11.90 18.60 3.60
N LEU A 111 12.73 17.58 3.87
CA LEU A 111 14.15 17.56 3.53
C LEU A 111 14.39 17.65 2.01
N SER A 112 13.53 17.04 1.19
CA SER A 112 13.67 17.09 -0.28
C SER A 112 13.42 18.47 -0.88
N LEU A 113 12.68 19.34 -0.17
CA LEU A 113 12.43 20.73 -0.58
C LEU A 113 13.54 21.68 -0.14
N ILE A 114 14.32 21.31 0.87
CA ILE A 114 15.47 22.11 1.32
C ILE A 114 16.55 22.00 0.24
N GLN A 115 16.69 23.05 -0.57
CA GLN A 115 17.76 23.14 -1.55
C GLN A 115 19.12 23.10 -0.84
N LYS A 116 19.99 22.18 -1.28
CA LYS A 116 21.43 22.36 -1.07
C LYS A 116 21.84 23.57 -1.92
N LYS A 117 22.30 24.62 -1.26
CA LYS A 117 23.10 25.69 -1.89
C LYS A 117 24.33 25.10 -2.56
#